data_AF-A0A358CTG7-F1
#
_entry.id   AF-A0A358CTG7-F1
#
_cell.length_a   1.000
_cell.length_b   1.000
_cell.length_c   1.000
_cell.angle_alpha   90.00
_cell.angle_beta   90.00
_cell.angle_gamma   90.00
#
_symmetry.space_group_name_H-M   'P 1'
#
loop_
_entity.id
_entity.type
_entity.pdbx_description
1 polymer ?
#
loop_
_entity_poly.entity_id
_entity_poly.type
_entity_poly.pdbx_seq_one_letter_code
_entity_poly.pdbx_strand_id
1 'polypeptide(L)'
;MLATLRTLGIGAWLACILTLVYQGLSWALNASWPSLTLMSVSNNLLGFDLLSILQNLPVDLAVKTIYILSTTELSIALWWLGVFFFGTALGWKVVFGK
;
A
#
# COMPACT_ATOMS: atom_id res chain seq x y z
N MET A 1 -15.27 14.91 -4.40
CA MET A 1 -14.88 13.53 -4.75
C MET A 1 -13.60 13.48 -5.56
N LEU A 2 -13.50 14.16 -6.70
CA LEU A 2 -12.27 14.22 -7.51
C LEU A 2 -11.03 14.71 -6.74
N ALA A 3 -11.18 15.79 -5.96
CA ALA A 3 -10.09 16.33 -5.13
C ALA A 3 -9.61 15.30 -4.09
N THR A 4 -10.55 14.60 -3.43
CA THR A 4 -10.28 13.55 -2.45
C THR A 4 -9.52 12.37 -3.05
N LEU A 5 -9.92 11.91 -4.25
CA LEU A 5 -9.23 10.83 -4.96
C LEU A 5 -7.80 11.23 -5.34
N ARG A 6 -7.60 12.47 -5.80
CA ARG A 6 -6.26 12.99 -6.12
C ARG A 6 -5.39 13.09 -4.87
N THR A 7 -5.90 13.59 -3.75
CA THR A 7 -5.13 13.67 -2.50
C THR A 7 -4.73 12.29 -2.00
N LEU A 8 -5.62 11.28 -2.11
CA LEU A 8 -5.30 9.90 -1.75
C LEU A 8 -4.23 9.30 -2.68
N GLY A 9 -4.32 9.57 -3.99
CA GLY A 9 -3.31 9.14 -4.97
C GLY A 9 -1.93 9.77 -4.71
N ILE A 10 -1.88 11.07 -4.44
CA ILE A 10 -0.65 11.78 -4.07
C ILE A 10 -0.08 11.21 -2.77
N GLY A 11 -0.92 11.00 -1.76
CA GLY A 11 -0.51 10.41 -0.49
C GLY A 11 0.10 9.01 -0.68
N ALA A 12 -0.52 8.16 -1.50
CA ALA A 12 -0.03 6.82 -1.81
C ALA A 12 1.35 6.86 -2.51
N TRP A 13 1.54 7.75 -3.50
CA TRP A 13 2.83 7.89 -4.18
C TRP A 13 3.90 8.52 -3.30
N LEU A 14 3.58 9.50 -2.46
CA LEU A 14 4.52 10.04 -1.48
C LEU A 14 4.98 8.96 -0.50
N ALA A 15 4.05 8.15 0.01
CA ALA A 15 4.38 7.01 0.86
C ALA A 15 5.25 5.98 0.12
N CYS A 16 4.94 5.69 -1.15
CA CYS A 16 5.76 4.82 -2.00
C CYS A 16 7.21 5.34 -2.11
N ILE A 17 7.40 6.63 -2.43
CA ILE A 17 8.72 7.24 -2.55
C ILE A 17 9.46 7.17 -1.21
N LEU A 18 8.82 7.53 -0.10
CA LEU A 18 9.44 7.46 1.23
C LEU A 18 9.91 6.04 1.57
N THR A 19 9.12 5.02 1.21
CA THR A 19 9.49 3.62 1.46
C THR A 19 10.66 3.15 0.60
N LEU A 20 10.76 3.62 -0.65
CA LEU A 20 11.90 3.35 -1.52
C LEU A 20 13.15 4.10 -1.05
N VAL A 21 13.00 5.35 -0.60
CA VAL A 21 14.10 6.13 -0.02
C VAL A 21 14.64 5.44 1.23
N TYR A 22 13.78 4.95 2.12
CA TYR A 22 14.20 4.21 3.31
C TYR A 22 14.90 2.89 2.96
N GLN A 23 14.37 2.10 2.02
CA GLN A 23 15.02 0.87 1.56
C GLN A 23 16.37 1.17 0.90
N GLY A 24 16.44 2.22 0.07
CA GLY A 24 17.68 2.68 -0.56
C GLY A 24 18.72 3.18 0.44
N LEU A 25 18.31 3.94 1.45
CA LEU A 25 19.20 4.39 2.54
C LEU A 25 19.68 3.21 3.38
N SER A 26 18.80 2.26 3.70
CA SER A 26 19.16 1.06 4.45
C SER A 26 20.16 0.20 3.69
N TRP A 27 19.97 0.07 2.38
CA TRP A 27 20.93 -0.61 1.51
C TRP A 27 22.28 0.14 1.45
N ALA A 28 22.26 1.46 1.28
CA ALA A 28 23.48 2.28 1.21
C ALA A 28 24.29 2.26 2.52
N LEU A 29 23.61 2.23 3.68
CA LEU A 29 24.27 2.31 4.99
C LEU A 29 24.61 0.94 5.60
N ASN A 30 23.79 -0.08 5.33
CA ASN A 30 23.90 -1.39 6.00
C ASN A 30 24.13 -2.54 5.02
N ALA A 31 24.23 -2.29 3.71
CA ALA A 31 24.31 -3.30 2.65
C ALA A 31 23.20 -4.37 2.73
N SER A 32 22.07 -4.04 3.35
CA SER A 32 20.92 -4.92 3.54
C SER A 32 19.68 -4.30 2.94
N TRP A 33 18.86 -5.12 2.26
CA TRP A 33 17.59 -4.68 1.69
C TRP A 33 16.45 -5.12 2.61
N PRO A 34 15.94 -4.23 3.48
CA PRO A 34 14.88 -4.61 4.42
C PRO A 34 13.57 -4.86 3.66
N SER A 35 13.01 -6.06 3.80
CA SER A 35 11.69 -6.39 3.26
C SER A 35 10.60 -5.68 4.08
N LEU A 36 10.18 -4.50 3.64
CA LEU A 36 9.02 -3.80 4.19
C LEU A 36 7.76 -4.30 3.48
N THR A 37 7.01 -5.14 4.18
CA THR A 37 5.74 -5.70 3.69
C THR A 37 4.57 -4.93 4.26
N LEU A 38 3.38 -5.07 3.66
CA LEU A 38 2.17 -4.44 4.20
C LEU A 38 1.91 -4.85 5.66
N MET A 39 2.19 -6.12 5.97
CA MET A 39 2.01 -6.68 7.30
C MET A 39 2.97 -6.08 8.33
N SER A 40 4.22 -5.80 7.94
CA SER A 40 5.19 -5.20 8.87
C SER A 40 4.80 -3.78 9.25
N VAL A 41 4.24 -3.01 8.31
CA VAL A 41 3.79 -1.63 8.57
C VAL A 41 2.46 -1.60 9.32
N SER A 42 1.51 -2.46 8.97
CA SER A 42 0.22 -2.49 9.66
C SER A 42 0.37 -2.83 11.15
N ASN A 43 1.23 -3.82 11.45
CA ASN A 43 1.41 -4.32 12.80
C ASN A 43 2.30 -3.38 13.63
N ASN A 44 3.43 -2.91 13.08
CA ASN A 44 4.40 -2.12 13.86
C ASN A 44 4.11 -0.62 13.90
N LEU A 45 3.50 -0.02 12.87
CA LEU A 45 3.33 1.43 12.78
C LEU A 45 1.90 1.90 13.05
N LEU A 46 0.90 1.12 12.63
CA LEU A 46 -0.49 1.53 12.77
C LEU A 46 -1.22 0.84 13.93
N GLY A 47 -0.62 -0.18 14.55
CA GLY A 47 -1.26 -1.00 15.57
C GLY A 47 -2.54 -1.68 15.08
N PHE A 48 -2.73 -1.76 13.76
CA PHE A 48 -3.87 -2.46 13.18
C PHE A 48 -3.55 -3.94 13.18
N ASP A 49 -4.26 -4.67 14.02
CA ASP A 49 -4.24 -6.11 14.05
C ASP A 49 -4.99 -6.65 12.81
N LEU A 50 -4.35 -6.62 11.64
CA LEU A 50 -4.94 -7.16 10.40
C LEU A 50 -5.34 -8.63 10.57
N LEU A 51 -4.70 -9.35 11.50
CA LEU A 51 -5.08 -10.70 11.92
C LEU A 51 -6.50 -10.75 12.50
N SER A 52 -6.95 -9.73 13.23
CA SER A 52 -8.33 -9.63 13.72
C SER A 52 -9.36 -9.45 12.59
N ILE A 53 -9.00 -8.78 11.50
CA ILE A 53 -9.84 -8.65 10.30
C ILE A 53 -9.88 -9.99 9.56
N LEU A 54 -8.74 -10.68 9.47
CA LEU A 54 -8.59 -12.00 8.88
C LEU A 54 -9.40 -13.10 9.59
N GLN A 55 -9.64 -12.97 10.90
CA GLN A 55 -10.47 -13.93 11.66
C GLN A 55 -11.93 -14.00 11.18
N ASN A 56 -12.44 -12.95 10.54
CA ASN A 56 -13.81 -12.93 10.01
C ASN A 56 -13.90 -13.42 8.56
N LEU A 57 -12.78 -13.78 7.93
CA LEU A 57 -12.74 -14.30 6.57
C LEU A 57 -12.73 -15.85 6.55
N PRO A 58 -13.33 -16.47 5.53
CA PRO A 58 -13.19 -17.91 5.33
C PRO A 58 -11.71 -18.28 5.17
N VAL A 59 -11.31 -19.40 5.77
CA VAL A 59 -9.91 -19.81 5.96
C VAL A 59 -9.10 -19.79 4.65
N ASP A 60 -9.71 -20.22 3.54
CA ASP A 60 -9.06 -20.23 2.22
C ASP A 60 -8.67 -18.83 1.74
N LEU A 61 -9.55 -17.85 1.99
CA LEU A 61 -9.32 -16.44 1.68
C LEU A 61 -8.34 -15.81 2.67
N ALA A 62 -8.38 -16.19 3.94
CA ALA A 62 -7.46 -15.69 4.94
C ALA A 62 -6.00 -16.08 4.64
N VAL A 63 -5.76 -17.34 4.27
CA VAL A 63 -4.41 -17.82 3.90
C VAL A 63 -3.87 -17.10 2.67
N LYS A 64 -4.69 -16.94 1.62
CA LYS A 64 -4.30 -16.19 0.42
C LYS A 64 -4.01 -14.74 0.71
N THR A 65 -4.82 -14.12 1.57
CA THR A 65 -4.66 -12.72 1.96
C THR A 65 -3.37 -12.53 2.77
N ILE A 66 -3.07 -13.40 3.74
CA ILE A 66 -1.81 -13.38 4.50
C ILE A 66 -0.62 -13.57 3.57
N TYR A 67 -0.69 -14.52 2.65
CA TYR A 67 0.38 -14.75 1.68
C TYR A 67 0.67 -13.47 0.90
N ILE A 68 -0.35 -12.87 0.28
CA ILE A 68 -0.22 -11.62 -0.45
C ILE A 68 0.32 -10.48 0.44
N LEU A 69 -0.16 -10.35 1.68
CA LEU A 69 0.33 -9.34 2.62
C LEU A 69 1.79 -9.53 3.05
N SER A 70 2.24 -10.78 3.09
CA SER A 70 3.62 -11.15 3.46
C SER A 70 4.59 -11.08 2.29
N THR A 71 4.13 -11.29 1.05
CA THR A 71 4.99 -11.32 -0.14
C THR A 71 4.98 -10.01 -0.93
N THR A 72 3.95 -9.17 -0.75
CA THR A 72 3.85 -7.91 -1.49
C THR A 72 4.67 -6.84 -0.80
N GLU A 73 5.68 -6.33 -1.51
CA GLU A 73 6.43 -5.16 -1.08
C GLU A 73 5.49 -3.96 -0.97
N LEU A 74 5.61 -3.24 0.14
CA LEU A 74 4.79 -2.07 0.44
C LEU A 74 4.90 -1.00 -0.67
N SER A 75 6.10 -0.84 -1.25
CA SER A 75 6.37 0.06 -2.38
C SER A 75 5.49 -0.26 -3.60
N ILE A 76 5.39 -1.53 -3.97
CA ILE A 76 4.59 -2.01 -5.11
C ILE A 76 3.10 -1.80 -4.83
N ALA A 77 2.64 -2.16 -3.62
CA ALA A 77 1.24 -1.96 -3.24
C ALA A 77 0.84 -0.47 -3.24
N LEU A 78 1.69 0.40 -2.69
CA LEU A 78 1.46 1.86 -2.67
C LEU A 78 1.50 2.47 -4.07
N TRP A 79 2.37 1.97 -4.95
CA TRP A 79 2.41 2.39 -6.35
C TRP A 79 1.09 2.10 -7.06
N TRP A 80 0.60 0.85 -6.96
CA TRP A 80 -0.67 0.44 -7.57
C TRP A 80 -1.89 1.10 -6.94
N LEU A 81 -1.87 1.37 -5.62
CA LEU A 81 -2.90 2.19 -4.98
C LEU A 81 -2.97 3.60 -5.57
N GLY A 82 -1.81 4.24 -5.80
CA GLY A 82 -1.76 5.54 -6.47
C GLY A 82 -2.32 5.49 -7.90
N VAL A 83 -1.92 4.47 -8.68
CA VAL A 83 -2.47 4.22 -10.02
C VAL A 83 -3.99 4.04 -9.98
N PHE A 84 -4.51 3.29 -9.02
CA PHE A 84 -5.95 3.09 -8.84
C PHE A 84 -6.68 4.41 -8.52
N PHE A 85 -6.17 5.21 -7.58
CA PHE A 85 -6.80 6.48 -7.21
C PHE A 85 -6.76 7.52 -8.34
N PHE A 86 -5.65 7.61 -9.09
CA PHE A 86 -5.59 8.48 -10.26
C PHE A 86 -6.41 7.97 -11.44
N GLY A 87 -6.43 6.65 -11.67
CA GLY A 87 -7.27 6.03 -12.70
C GLY A 87 -8.76 6.24 -12.44
N THR A 88 -9.20 6.04 -11.20
CA THR A 88 -10.59 6.33 -10.79
C THR A 88 -10.90 7.82 -10.85
N ALA A 89 -9.96 8.71 -10.51
CA ALA A 89 -10.14 10.15 -10.69
C ALA A 89 -10.28 10.54 -12.17
N LEU A 90 -9.48 9.93 -13.07
CA LEU A 90 -9.59 10.14 -14.51
C LEU A 90 -10.93 9.63 -15.04
N GLY A 91 -11.31 8.40 -14.69
CA GLY A 91 -12.62 7.84 -15.05
C GLY A 91 -13.77 8.70 -14.55
N TRP A 92 -13.70 9.20 -13.31
CA TRP A 92 -14.70 10.10 -12.75
C TRP A 92 -14.83 11.39 -13.56
N LYS A 93 -13.69 12.00 -13.93
CA LYS A 93 -13.68 13.21 -14.75
C LYS A 93 -14.29 12.97 -16.14
N VAL A 94 -14.00 11.81 -16.76
CA VAL A 94 -14.53 11.43 -18.07
C VAL A 94 -16.05 11.19 -18.01
N VAL A 95 -16.53 10.48 -16.99
CA VAL A 95 -17.95 10.11 -16.86
C VAL A 95 -18.82 11.30 -16.45
N PHE A 96 -18.35 12.14 -15.52
CA PHE A 96 -19.16 13.19 -14.92
C PHE A 96 -18.81 14.62 -15.39
N GLY A 97 -17.82 14.78 -16.27
CA GLY A 97 -17.49 16.06 -16.92
C GLY A 97 -17.05 17.19 -15.99
N LYS A 98 -16.79 16.89 -14.70
CA LYS A 98 -16.31 17.82 -13.67
C LYS A 98 -14.94 17.37 -13.15
#